data_AF-A0A9E2AK91-F1
#
_entry.id   AF-A0A9E2AK91-F1
#
_cell.length_a   1.000
_cell.length_b   1.000
_cell.length_c   1.000
_cell.angle_alpha   90.00
_cell.angle_beta   90.00
_cell.angle_gamma   90.00
#
_symmetry.space_group_name_H-M   'P 1'
#
loop_
_entity.id
_entity.type
_entity.pdbx_description
1 polymer ?
#
loop_
_entity_poly.entity_id
_entity_poly.type
_entity_poly.pdbx_seq_one_letter_code
_entity_poly.pdbx_strand_id
1 'polypeptide(L)'
;MSKKKAPVKKKKVVSVSSGSTSQKTLKPTVSRTKVSKSQKQQPLLFGRTNYMYMIGGVILMALGFVAMSGGGMDDPNVWDESIIYGWRRTVLAPILLIAGLVAQIFAIFKKA
;
A
#
# COMPACT_ATOMS: atom_id res chain seq x y z
N MET A 1 34.45 -29.37 -35.61
CA MET A 1 34.75 -28.21 -34.74
C MET A 1 34.86 -26.94 -35.58
N SER A 2 34.34 -25.84 -35.05
CA SER A 2 34.69 -24.45 -35.36
C SER A 2 34.15 -23.76 -36.63
N LYS A 3 33.01 -23.07 -36.40
CA LYS A 3 32.69 -21.68 -36.80
C LYS A 3 32.45 -21.35 -38.29
N LYS A 4 31.19 -21.47 -38.72
CA LYS A 4 30.61 -20.62 -39.77
C LYS A 4 30.52 -19.16 -39.27
N LYS A 5 31.31 -18.25 -39.86
CA LYS A 5 31.08 -16.79 -39.80
C LYS A 5 30.43 -16.33 -41.11
N ALA A 6 29.49 -15.40 -40.96
CA ALA A 6 28.49 -14.98 -41.94
C ALA A 6 29.03 -14.38 -43.25
N PRO A 7 28.28 -14.47 -44.37
CA PRO A 7 28.34 -13.49 -45.44
C PRO A 7 27.25 -12.43 -45.24
N VAL A 8 27.70 -11.19 -45.08
CA VAL A 8 26.90 -9.96 -45.07
C VAL A 8 26.03 -9.89 -46.34
N LYS A 9 24.70 -9.90 -46.17
CA LYS A 9 23.77 -9.72 -47.29
C LYS A 9 23.89 -8.29 -47.83
N LYS A 10 24.34 -8.19 -49.08
CA LYS A 10 24.43 -6.96 -49.87
C LYS A 10 23.04 -6.31 -49.94
N LYS A 11 22.90 -5.07 -49.43
CA LYS A 11 21.74 -4.21 -49.71
C LYS A 11 21.72 -3.93 -51.20
N LYS A 12 20.80 -4.54 -51.94
CA LYS A 12 20.47 -4.16 -53.32
C LYS A 12 19.57 -2.92 -53.23
N VAL A 13 20.18 -1.74 -53.24
CA VAL A 13 19.46 -0.48 -53.43
C VAL A 13 19.07 -0.45 -54.91
N VAL A 14 17.78 -0.67 -55.19
CA VAL A 14 17.21 -0.44 -56.52
C VAL A 14 16.43 0.86 -56.43
N SER A 15 17.06 1.93 -56.89
CA SER A 15 16.45 3.22 -57.21
C SER A 15 15.89 3.14 -58.63
N VAL A 16 14.59 2.95 -58.80
CA VAL A 16 13.97 3.08 -60.13
C VAL A 16 12.56 3.67 -60.04
N SER A 17 12.40 4.73 -60.81
CA SER A 17 11.18 5.22 -61.46
C SER A 17 10.14 5.95 -60.62
N SER A 18 10.41 7.25 -60.47
CA SER A 18 9.46 8.33 -60.74
C SER A 18 8.40 7.96 -61.78
N GLY A 19 7.15 7.84 -61.33
CA GLY A 19 5.96 7.65 -62.17
C GLY A 19 4.70 7.83 -61.32
N SER A 20 4.00 8.93 -61.57
CA SER A 20 2.73 9.36 -60.99
C SER A 20 1.70 8.25 -60.78
N THR A 21 1.02 8.24 -59.62
CA THR A 21 -0.46 8.26 -59.49
C THR A 21 -0.90 7.97 -58.04
N SER A 22 -1.67 8.91 -57.48
CA SER A 22 -2.61 8.75 -56.36
C SER A 22 -2.06 8.25 -55.02
N GLN A 23 -1.73 9.20 -54.14
CA GLN A 23 -1.69 9.00 -52.69
C GLN A 23 -3.07 8.50 -52.19
N LYS A 24 -3.29 7.17 -52.15
CA LYS A 24 -4.24 6.61 -51.20
C LYS A 24 -3.50 6.50 -49.88
N THR A 25 -3.81 7.42 -48.97
CA THR A 25 -3.37 7.42 -47.57
C THR A 25 -3.80 6.10 -46.90
N LEU A 26 -2.93 5.10 -46.94
CA LEU A 26 -3.12 3.87 -46.18
C LEU A 26 -2.89 4.21 -44.71
N LYS A 27 -3.96 4.11 -43.91
CA LYS A 27 -3.90 4.38 -42.48
C LYS A 27 -2.95 3.37 -41.82
N PRO A 28 -2.03 3.81 -40.95
CA PRO A 28 -1.15 2.89 -40.25
C PRO A 28 -1.99 1.93 -39.41
N THR A 29 -1.79 0.62 -39.59
CA THR A 29 -2.36 -0.39 -38.71
C THR A 29 -1.73 -0.21 -37.32
N VAL A 30 -2.45 0.49 -36.44
CA VAL A 30 -2.10 0.55 -35.02
C VAL A 30 -2.50 -0.78 -34.42
N SER A 31 -1.51 -1.64 -34.17
CA SER A 31 -1.67 -2.85 -33.38
C SER A 31 -2.14 -2.44 -31.98
N ARG A 32 -3.46 -2.37 -31.78
CA ARG A 32 -4.06 -2.08 -30.49
C ARG A 32 -3.92 -3.31 -29.62
N THR A 33 -2.75 -3.48 -29.03
CA THR A 33 -2.59 -4.41 -27.90
C THR A 33 -3.28 -3.78 -26.69
N LYS A 34 -4.59 -4.03 -26.54
CA LYS A 34 -5.24 -3.85 -25.23
C LYS A 34 -4.62 -4.90 -24.30
N VAL A 35 -3.58 -4.52 -23.57
CA VAL A 35 -3.18 -5.26 -22.38
C VAL A 35 -4.24 -4.96 -21.31
N SER A 36 -5.34 -5.71 -21.38
CA SER A 36 -6.23 -5.88 -20.24
C SER A 36 -5.43 -6.62 -19.18
N LYS A 37 -4.74 -5.88 -18.31
CA LYS A 37 -4.32 -6.44 -17.02
C LYS A 37 -5.61 -6.70 -16.26
N SER A 38 -6.13 -7.91 -16.42
CA SER A 38 -7.02 -8.50 -15.42
C SER A 38 -6.16 -8.67 -14.16
N GLN A 39 -6.07 -7.61 -13.35
CA GLN A 39 -5.63 -7.76 -11.98
C GLN A 39 -6.66 -8.67 -11.34
N LYS A 40 -6.29 -9.95 -11.16
CA LYS A 40 -6.92 -10.78 -10.14
C LYS A 40 -6.81 -9.99 -8.85
N GLN A 41 -7.91 -9.35 -8.46
CA GLN A 41 -8.06 -8.69 -7.18
C GLN A 41 -7.79 -9.80 -6.16
N GLN A 42 -6.64 -9.72 -5.49
CA GLN A 42 -6.36 -10.65 -4.40
C GLN A 42 -7.53 -10.49 -3.41
N PRO A 43 -8.26 -11.56 -3.08
CA PRO A 43 -9.33 -11.45 -2.12
C PRO A 43 -8.70 -10.96 -0.82
N LEU A 44 -9.20 -9.82 -0.32
CA LEU A 44 -8.78 -9.33 0.99
C LEU A 44 -9.12 -10.41 2.01
N LEU A 45 -8.15 -10.76 2.87
CA LEU A 45 -8.33 -11.77 3.91
C LEU A 45 -9.44 -11.39 4.89
N PHE A 46 -9.72 -10.08 5.00
CA PHE A 46 -10.75 -9.50 5.86
C PHE A 46 -11.69 -8.63 5.02
N GLY A 47 -12.98 -8.67 5.34
CA GLY A 47 -13.98 -7.79 4.72
C GLY A 47 -13.72 -6.32 5.06
N ARG A 48 -14.21 -5.40 4.21
CA ARG A 48 -14.05 -3.95 4.42
C ARG A 48 -14.52 -3.49 5.80
N THR A 49 -15.62 -4.06 6.28
CA THR A 49 -16.20 -3.76 7.59
C THR A 49 -15.26 -4.13 8.73
N ASN A 50 -14.59 -5.29 8.65
CA ASN A 50 -13.64 -5.73 9.67
C ASN A 50 -12.41 -4.84 9.71
N TYR A 51 -11.94 -4.39 8.55
CA TYR A 51 -10.86 -3.43 8.47
C TYR A 51 -11.19 -2.09 9.16
N MET A 52 -12.44 -1.62 9.05
CA MET A 52 -12.88 -0.44 9.80
C MET A 52 -12.85 -0.67 11.32
N TYR A 53 -13.29 -1.83 11.80
CA TYR A 53 -13.19 -2.17 13.22
C TYR A 53 -11.74 -2.28 13.69
N MET A 54 -10.83 -2.83 12.87
CA MET A 54 -9.40 -2.85 13.19
C MET A 54 -8.84 -1.44 13.37
N ILE A 55 -9.11 -0.53 12.42
CA ILE A 55 -8.67 0.86 12.52
C ILE A 55 -9.22 1.51 13.79
N GLY A 56 -10.50 1.29 14.10
CA GLY A 56 -11.12 1.78 15.34
C GLY A 56 -10.40 1.27 16.60
N GLY A 57 -10.06 -0.03 16.65
CA GLY A 57 -9.30 -0.63 17.75
C GLY A 57 -7.90 -0.04 17.91
N VAL A 58 -7.19 0.20 16.79
CA VAL A 58 -5.85 0.84 16.81
C VAL A 58 -5.93 2.27 17.32
N ILE A 59 -6.93 3.05 16.90
CA ILE A 59 -7.13 4.42 17.39
C ILE A 59 -7.38 4.40 18.91
N LEU A 60 -8.17 3.45 19.40
CA LEU A 60 -8.44 3.32 20.84
C LEU A 60 -7.17 2.99 21.64
N MET A 61 -6.31 2.11 21.13
CA MET A 61 -5.00 1.84 21.75
C MET A 61 -4.10 3.08 21.73
N ALA A 62 -4.06 3.79 20.59
CA ALA A 62 -3.27 5.01 20.46
C ALA A 62 -3.69 6.07 21.50
N LEU A 63 -5.00 6.24 21.74
CA LEU A 63 -5.50 7.10 22.80
C LEU A 63 -5.05 6.65 24.20
N GLY A 64 -5.01 5.34 24.46
CA GLY A 64 -4.48 4.78 25.72
C GLY A 64 -3.00 5.11 25.92
N PHE A 65 -2.17 4.94 24.88
CA PHE A 65 -0.76 5.31 24.93
C PHE A 65 -0.55 6.82 25.11
N VAL A 66 -1.33 7.65 24.42
CA VAL A 66 -1.28 9.12 24.55
C VAL A 66 -1.70 9.56 25.96
N ALA A 67 -2.68 8.91 26.58
CA ALA A 67 -3.05 9.18 27.97
C ALA A 67 -1.89 8.89 28.96
N MET A 68 -1.03 7.92 28.61
CA MET A 68 0.17 7.59 29.38
C MET A 68 1.31 8.60 29.14
N SER A 69 1.39 9.24 27.97
CA SER A 69 2.54 10.04 27.51
C SER A 69 2.65 11.47 28.07
N GLY A 70 2.16 11.76 29.28
CA GLY A 70 2.02 13.15 29.77
C GLY A 70 2.50 13.42 31.20
N GLY A 71 3.35 12.56 31.78
CA GLY A 71 3.70 12.60 33.21
C GLY A 71 5.06 13.19 33.54
N GLY A 72 5.55 14.14 32.73
CA GLY A 72 6.79 14.86 33.03
C GLY A 72 6.60 15.78 34.24
N MET A 73 7.51 15.72 35.20
CA MET A 73 7.62 16.70 36.28
C MET A 73 8.33 17.94 35.75
N ASP A 74 7.81 19.13 36.07
CA ASP A 74 8.40 20.40 35.63
C ASP A 74 9.74 20.70 36.31
N ASP A 75 9.97 20.16 37.51
CA ASP A 75 11.25 20.25 38.23
C ASP A 75 11.75 18.84 38.61
N PRO A 76 12.94 18.41 38.16
CA PRO A 76 13.48 17.07 38.44
C PRO A 76 13.83 16.85 39.93
N ASN A 77 13.84 17.90 40.76
CA ASN A 77 14.12 17.81 42.19
C ASN A 77 12.86 17.68 43.06
N VAL A 78 11.67 17.81 42.48
CA VAL A 78 10.40 17.70 43.20
C VAL A 78 9.60 16.52 42.64
N TRP A 79 9.47 15.48 43.45
CA TRP A 79 8.64 14.33 43.11
C TRP A 79 7.19 14.59 43.49
N ASP A 80 6.34 14.73 42.46
CA ASP A 80 4.91 14.91 42.63
C ASP A 80 4.21 13.58 42.31
N GLU A 81 3.99 12.76 43.35
CA GLU A 81 3.33 11.44 43.23
C GLU A 81 2.00 11.53 42.47
N SER A 82 1.30 12.66 42.59
CA SER A 82 -0.01 12.88 41.97
C SER A 82 0.04 12.86 40.43
N ILE A 83 1.17 13.29 39.85
CA ILE A 83 1.37 13.35 38.41
C ILE A 83 1.63 11.92 37.89
N ILE A 84 2.47 11.14 38.55
CA ILE A 84 2.88 9.82 38.05
C ILE A 84 1.84 8.74 38.38
N TYR A 85 1.31 8.75 39.61
CA TYR A 85 0.32 7.77 40.09
C TYR A 85 -1.13 8.25 39.94
N GLY A 86 -1.34 9.30 39.15
CA GLY A 86 -2.68 9.81 38.87
C GLY A 86 -3.58 8.72 38.28
N TRP A 87 -4.82 8.67 38.76
CA TRP A 87 -5.86 7.69 38.36
C TRP A 87 -5.97 7.45 36.84
N ARG A 88 -5.72 8.49 36.03
CA ARG A 88 -5.75 8.41 34.57
C ARG A 88 -4.68 7.46 33.99
N ARG A 89 -3.50 7.35 34.58
CA ARG A 89 -2.39 6.53 34.04
C ARG A 89 -2.34 5.14 34.63
N THR A 90 -2.70 5.00 35.90
CA THR A 90 -2.66 3.72 36.62
C THR A 90 -3.85 2.82 36.29
N VAL A 91 -5.02 3.43 35.99
CA VAL A 91 -6.27 2.69 35.80
C VAL A 91 -6.89 2.96 34.43
N LEU A 92 -7.11 4.21 34.08
CA LEU A 92 -7.85 4.54 32.85
C LEU A 92 -7.07 4.15 31.58
N ALA A 93 -5.78 4.49 31.49
CA ALA A 93 -4.95 4.19 30.33
C ALA A 93 -4.77 2.67 30.09
N PRO A 94 -4.45 1.83 31.09
CA PRO A 94 -4.36 0.38 30.90
C PRO A 94 -5.68 -0.25 30.46
N ILE A 95 -6.81 0.22 31.02
CA ILE A 95 -8.14 -0.27 30.65
C ILE A 95 -8.45 0.04 29.18
N LEU A 96 -8.14 1.26 28.71
CA LEU A 96 -8.30 1.64 27.30
C LEU A 96 -7.48 0.74 26.37
N LEU A 97 -6.26 0.42 26.77
CA LEU A 97 -5.36 -0.46 26.02
C LEU A 97 -5.91 -1.89 25.92
N ILE A 98 -6.38 -2.44 27.04
CA ILE A 98 -7.01 -3.77 27.07
C ILE A 98 -8.30 -3.78 26.25
N ALA A 99 -9.15 -2.75 26.38
CA ALA A 99 -10.36 -2.62 25.60
C ALA A 99 -10.07 -2.55 24.08
N GLY A 100 -9.03 -1.82 23.67
CA GLY A 100 -8.55 -1.80 22.29
C GLY A 100 -8.07 -3.17 21.80
N LEU A 101 -7.40 -3.93 22.67
CA LEU A 101 -6.92 -5.29 22.35
C LEU A 101 -8.08 -6.26 22.17
N VAL A 102 -9.08 -6.22 23.06
CA VAL A 102 -10.31 -7.01 22.94
C VAL A 102 -11.07 -6.64 21.67
N ALA A 103 -11.19 -5.34 21.37
CA ALA A 103 -11.82 -4.88 20.13
C ALA A 103 -11.08 -5.40 18.89
N GLN A 104 -9.75 -5.51 18.94
CA GLN A 104 -8.98 -6.07 17.83
C GLN A 104 -9.17 -7.57 17.65
N ILE A 105 -9.15 -8.32 18.76
CA ILE A 105 -9.47 -9.75 18.73
C ILE A 105 -10.85 -9.92 18.11
N PHE A 106 -11.85 -9.16 18.55
CA PHE A 106 -13.18 -9.22 17.97
C PHE A 106 -13.20 -8.85 16.47
N ALA A 107 -12.48 -7.80 16.05
CA ALA A 107 -12.42 -7.38 14.65
C ALA A 107 -11.81 -8.45 13.73
N ILE A 108 -10.81 -9.18 14.19
CA ILE A 108 -10.15 -10.26 13.44
C ILE A 108 -11.04 -11.51 13.38
N PHE A 109 -11.63 -11.91 14.50
CA PHE A 109 -12.48 -13.10 14.59
C PHE A 109 -13.88 -12.90 14.01
N LYS A 110 -14.35 -11.65 13.90
CA LYS A 110 -15.63 -11.34 13.27
C LYS A 110 -15.58 -11.85 11.84
N LYS A 111 -16.34 -12.90 11.58
CA LYS A 111 -16.45 -13.48 10.23
C LYS A 111 -16.94 -12.37 9.28
N ALA A 112 -16.18 -12.14 8.21
CA ALA A 112 -16.51 -11.21 7.15
C ALA A 112 -17.69 -11.70 6.30
#